data_AF-A0A7U7CU98-F1
#
_entry.id   AF-A0A7U7CU98-F1
#
_cell.length_a   1.000
_cell.length_b   1.000
_cell.length_c   1.000
_cell.angle_alpha   90.00
_cell.angle_beta   90.00
_cell.angle_gamma   90.00
#
_symmetry.space_group_name_H-M   'P 1'
#
loop_
_entity.id
_entity.type
_entity.pdbx_description
1 polymer ?
#
loop_
_entity_poly.entity_id
_entity_poly.type
_entity_poly.pdbx_seq_one_letter_code
_entity_poly.pdbx_strand_id
1 'polypeptide(L)'
;MNESIVNKIRKLGGNTDAARADKNFAENWRSIIFGHHLYDRDWDVYGIDQYYEENSTVYHNDQESFYKELLKHYFSDHELAYGQYFFKDWFFTPFKKDTDDYEELDGLIEEHEVKKMVEGSEMDFICIFYFYGYPDHFFVCTTDPDQTNPTVYSTDHEVYFQEIENEGKLENFLDRFMTKEEFLETVKEYMKEKLKNNGFWSG
;
A
#
# COMPACT_ATOMS: atom_id res chain seq x y z
N MET A 1 -12.76 -7.39 11.31
CA MET A 1 -12.37 -6.02 10.87
C MET A 1 -13.41 -5.01 11.32
N ASN A 2 -12.98 -3.90 11.93
CA ASN A 2 -13.89 -2.86 12.45
C ASN A 2 -14.43 -1.93 11.33
N GLU A 3 -15.48 -1.17 11.65
CA GLU A 3 -16.14 -0.28 10.69
C GLU A 3 -15.25 0.91 10.27
N SER A 4 -14.37 1.39 11.15
CA SER A 4 -13.46 2.50 10.85
C SER A 4 -12.51 2.11 9.70
N ILE A 5 -11.89 0.94 9.79
CA ILE A 5 -10.99 0.40 8.75
C ILE A 5 -11.75 0.20 7.44
N VAL A 6 -12.95 -0.40 7.49
CA VAL A 6 -13.81 -0.56 6.29
C VAL A 6 -14.08 0.80 5.62
N ASN A 7 -14.40 1.82 6.40
CA ASN A 7 -14.65 3.16 5.88
C ASN A 7 -13.37 3.83 5.34
N LYS A 8 -12.21 3.60 5.95
CA LYS A 8 -10.90 4.08 5.43
C LYS A 8 -10.58 3.44 4.08
N ILE A 9 -10.67 2.12 3.97
CA ILE A 9 -10.47 1.40 2.70
C ILE A 9 -11.39 1.96 1.60
N ARG A 10 -12.67 2.22 1.92
CA ARG A 10 -13.61 2.81 0.96
C ARG A 10 -13.20 4.22 0.50
N LYS A 11 -12.74 5.06 1.45
CA LYS A 11 -12.21 6.40 1.12
C LYS A 11 -10.95 6.34 0.25
N LEU A 12 -10.12 5.33 0.47
CA LEU A 12 -8.95 5.03 -0.36
C LEU A 12 -9.32 4.40 -1.71
N GLY A 13 -10.61 4.18 -2.02
CA GLY A 13 -11.07 3.66 -3.30
C GLY A 13 -11.21 2.15 -3.38
N GLY A 14 -11.03 1.43 -2.27
CA GLY A 14 -11.27 -0.01 -2.19
C GLY A 14 -12.76 -0.35 -2.12
N ASN A 15 -13.17 -1.40 -2.82
CA ASN A 15 -14.50 -1.99 -2.68
C ASN A 15 -14.53 -2.90 -1.45
N THR A 16 -15.48 -2.66 -0.54
CA THR A 16 -15.67 -3.43 0.70
C THR A 16 -17.04 -4.09 0.80
N ASP A 17 -17.80 -4.20 -0.29
CA ASP A 17 -19.21 -4.63 -0.26
C ASP A 17 -19.39 -6.06 0.24
N ALA A 18 -18.36 -6.90 0.04
CA ALA A 18 -18.34 -8.29 0.49
C ALA A 18 -17.78 -8.49 1.91
N ALA A 19 -17.28 -7.43 2.56
CA ALA A 19 -16.79 -7.48 3.92
C ALA A 19 -17.95 -7.62 4.92
N ARG A 20 -17.78 -8.47 5.93
CA ARG A 20 -18.81 -8.78 6.93
C ARG A 20 -18.26 -8.80 8.34
N ALA A 21 -19.04 -8.27 9.28
CA ALA A 21 -18.65 -8.17 10.69
C ALA A 21 -18.48 -9.53 11.40
N ASP A 22 -19.11 -10.60 10.89
CA ASP A 22 -19.04 -11.95 11.46
C ASP A 22 -17.83 -12.77 10.97
N LYS A 23 -17.05 -12.24 10.02
CA LYS A 23 -15.85 -12.88 9.47
C LYS A 23 -14.58 -12.41 10.19
N ASN A 24 -13.55 -13.25 10.19
CA ASN A 24 -12.24 -12.87 10.71
C ASN A 24 -11.55 -11.81 9.82
N PHE A 25 -10.36 -11.34 10.22
CA PHE A 25 -9.64 -10.33 9.45
C PHE A 25 -9.27 -10.82 8.05
N ALA A 26 -8.60 -11.98 7.94
CA ALA A 26 -8.10 -12.50 6.67
C ALA A 26 -9.23 -12.77 5.66
N GLU A 27 -10.36 -13.31 6.11
CA GLU A 27 -11.55 -13.52 5.28
C GLU A 27 -12.15 -12.22 4.77
N ASN A 28 -12.15 -11.17 5.59
CA ASN A 28 -12.59 -9.85 5.19
C ASN A 28 -11.59 -9.20 4.22
N TRP A 29 -10.30 -9.31 4.49
CA TRP A 29 -9.26 -8.72 3.65
C TRP A 29 -9.30 -9.26 2.22
N ARG A 30 -9.42 -10.58 2.06
CA ARG A 30 -9.59 -11.25 0.75
C ARG A 30 -10.88 -10.90 0.00
N SER A 31 -11.83 -10.29 0.68
CA SER A 31 -13.09 -9.83 0.04
C SER A 31 -13.00 -8.39 -0.46
N ILE A 32 -11.93 -7.67 -0.13
CA ILE A 32 -11.66 -6.31 -0.59
C ILE A 32 -11.07 -6.37 -2.00
N ILE A 33 -11.44 -5.41 -2.83
CA ILE A 33 -10.86 -5.23 -4.17
C ILE A 33 -10.40 -3.79 -4.32
N PHE A 34 -9.13 -3.60 -4.66
CA PHE A 34 -8.62 -2.32 -5.15
C PHE A 34 -8.46 -2.37 -6.67
N GLY A 35 -9.07 -1.41 -7.38
CA GLY A 35 -8.94 -1.28 -8.83
C GLY A 35 -7.77 -0.38 -9.27
N HIS A 36 -6.93 0.02 -8.31
CA HIS A 36 -5.81 0.94 -8.50
C HIS A 36 -4.84 0.84 -7.33
N HIS A 37 -3.68 1.44 -7.48
CA HIS A 37 -2.64 1.50 -6.45
C HIS A 37 -2.88 2.61 -5.44
N LEU A 38 -2.13 2.57 -4.34
CA LEU A 38 -2.16 3.58 -3.27
C LEU A 38 -0.85 4.34 -3.22
N TYR A 39 -0.88 5.57 -2.72
CA TYR A 39 0.29 6.43 -2.59
C TYR A 39 0.37 6.94 -1.16
N ASP A 40 1.56 6.80 -0.55
CA ASP A 40 1.85 7.32 0.78
C ASP A 40 1.83 8.86 0.75
N ARG A 41 1.49 9.51 1.86
CA ARG A 41 1.54 10.96 2.04
C ARG A 41 2.96 11.51 1.88
N ASP A 42 3.98 10.72 2.18
CA ASP A 42 5.38 11.08 2.00
C ASP A 42 5.91 10.76 0.58
N TRP A 43 5.02 10.54 -0.40
CA TRP A 43 5.38 10.22 -1.78
C TRP A 43 6.10 11.39 -2.50
N ASP A 44 7.29 11.12 -3.05
CA ASP A 44 8.13 12.10 -3.76
C ASP A 44 7.68 12.42 -5.20
N VAL A 45 6.37 12.41 -5.48
CA VAL A 45 5.79 12.81 -6.78
C VAL A 45 6.41 12.15 -8.02
N TYR A 46 6.87 10.91 -7.89
CA TYR A 46 7.58 10.18 -8.94
C TYR A 46 6.80 10.15 -10.26
N GLY A 47 7.48 10.49 -11.36
CA GLY A 47 6.93 10.47 -12.72
C GLY A 47 6.09 11.69 -13.13
N ILE A 48 5.77 12.61 -12.20
CA ILE A 48 4.92 13.77 -12.51
C ILE A 48 5.57 14.68 -13.56
N ASP A 49 6.89 14.84 -13.47
CA ASP A 49 7.68 15.62 -14.41
C ASP A 49 7.62 15.08 -15.83
N GLN A 50 7.84 13.78 -15.98
CA GLN A 50 7.75 13.11 -17.27
C GLN A 50 6.31 13.21 -17.82
N TYR A 51 5.31 12.94 -16.99
CA TYR A 51 3.91 13.04 -17.41
C TYR A 51 3.55 14.46 -17.86
N TYR A 52 4.03 15.47 -17.16
CA TYR A 52 3.85 16.86 -17.55
C TYR A 52 4.54 17.20 -18.87
N GLU A 53 5.78 16.76 -19.08
CA GLU A 53 6.50 17.02 -20.33
C GLU A 53 5.76 16.44 -21.54
N GLU A 54 5.30 15.19 -21.42
CA GLU A 54 4.53 14.47 -22.45
C GLU A 54 3.15 15.10 -22.71
N ASN A 55 2.55 15.75 -21.72
CA ASN A 55 1.19 16.30 -21.78
C ASN A 55 1.13 17.82 -21.62
N SER A 56 2.26 18.51 -21.80
CA SER A 56 2.40 19.95 -21.53
C SER A 56 1.45 20.81 -22.36
N THR A 57 1.17 20.41 -23.60
CA THR A 57 0.20 21.11 -24.46
C THR A 57 -1.22 21.04 -23.88
N VAL A 58 -1.61 19.89 -23.31
CA VAL A 58 -2.92 19.74 -22.65
C VAL A 58 -2.97 20.62 -21.41
N TYR A 59 -1.91 20.61 -20.59
CA TYR A 59 -1.83 21.45 -19.38
C TYR A 59 -2.07 22.94 -19.65
N HIS A 60 -1.47 23.49 -20.72
CA HIS A 60 -1.60 24.92 -21.04
C HIS A 60 -2.97 25.28 -21.64
N ASN A 61 -3.62 24.34 -22.32
CA ASN A 61 -4.89 24.57 -23.00
C ASN A 61 -6.10 24.26 -22.11
N ASP A 62 -6.01 23.23 -21.27
CA ASP A 62 -7.08 22.71 -20.42
C ASP A 62 -6.50 21.95 -19.21
N GLN A 63 -6.30 22.67 -18.11
CA GLN A 63 -5.79 22.09 -16.87
C GLN A 63 -6.74 21.07 -16.25
N GLU A 64 -8.06 21.24 -16.40
CA GLU A 64 -9.03 20.31 -15.84
C GLU A 64 -8.89 18.92 -16.49
N SER A 65 -8.84 18.90 -17.82
CA SER A 65 -8.62 17.66 -18.58
C SER A 65 -7.25 17.04 -18.26
N PHE A 66 -6.19 17.85 -18.13
CA PHE A 66 -4.86 17.36 -17.75
C PHE A 66 -4.89 16.59 -16.43
N TYR A 67 -5.43 17.21 -15.36
CA TYR A 67 -5.46 16.60 -14.03
C TYR A 67 -6.38 15.38 -13.96
N LYS A 68 -7.47 15.39 -14.73
CA LYS A 68 -8.37 14.24 -14.82
C LYS A 68 -7.68 13.03 -15.45
N GLU A 69 -6.98 13.21 -16.58
CA GLU A 69 -6.25 12.11 -17.21
C GLU A 69 -5.03 11.70 -16.38
N LEU A 70 -4.38 12.63 -15.66
CA LEU A 70 -3.30 12.31 -14.71
C LEU A 70 -3.80 11.38 -13.61
N LEU A 71 -4.92 11.71 -12.97
CA LEU A 71 -5.51 10.82 -11.97
C LEU A 71 -5.85 9.46 -12.55
N LYS A 72 -6.37 9.40 -13.78
CA LYS A 72 -6.66 8.13 -14.44
C LYS A 72 -5.39 7.33 -14.74
N HIS A 73 -4.28 7.98 -15.08
CA HIS A 73 -2.99 7.35 -15.30
C HIS A 73 -2.46 6.71 -14.01
N TYR A 74 -2.33 7.49 -12.94
CA TYR A 74 -1.78 7.03 -11.65
C TYR A 74 -2.71 6.06 -10.91
N PHE A 75 -4.04 6.25 -11.00
CA PHE A 75 -5.01 5.37 -10.38
C PHE A 75 -5.58 4.36 -11.38
N SER A 76 -4.70 3.70 -12.13
CA SER A 76 -5.00 2.56 -12.99
C SER A 76 -4.17 1.33 -12.59
N ASP A 77 -4.57 0.16 -13.10
CA ASP A 77 -3.83 -1.08 -12.90
C ASP A 77 -2.64 -1.13 -13.88
N HIS A 78 -1.45 -0.76 -13.39
CA HIS A 78 -0.20 -0.72 -14.16
C HIS A 78 1.02 -1.17 -13.33
N GLU A 79 2.14 -1.49 -13.99
CA GLU A 79 3.39 -1.89 -13.32
C GLU A 79 4.48 -0.78 -13.31
N LEU A 80 4.16 0.44 -13.77
CA LEU A 80 5.10 1.57 -13.79
C LEU A 80 5.56 1.93 -12.37
N ALA A 81 6.87 2.07 -12.14
CA ALA A 81 7.42 2.38 -10.82
C ALA A 81 7.27 3.88 -10.47
N TYR A 82 6.14 4.23 -9.84
CA TYR A 82 5.84 5.56 -9.33
C TYR A 82 5.83 5.59 -7.80
N GLY A 83 6.48 4.66 -7.10
CA GLY A 83 6.49 4.61 -5.63
C GLY A 83 5.12 4.25 -5.02
N GLN A 84 4.27 3.55 -5.79
CA GLN A 84 2.95 3.13 -5.36
C GLN A 84 2.99 1.85 -4.53
N TYR A 85 2.04 1.74 -3.62
CA TYR A 85 1.72 0.53 -2.88
C TYR A 85 0.69 -0.29 -3.62
N PHE A 86 0.99 -1.56 -3.76
CA PHE A 86 0.14 -2.54 -4.40
C PHE A 86 -0.63 -3.33 -3.34
N PHE A 87 -1.95 -3.37 -3.47
CA PHE A 87 -2.78 -4.23 -2.64
C PHE A 87 -2.49 -5.71 -2.94
N LYS A 88 -2.44 -6.52 -1.87
CA LYS A 88 -2.33 -7.98 -1.95
C LYS A 88 -3.26 -8.66 -0.96
N ASP A 89 -3.61 -9.90 -1.26
CA ASP A 89 -4.42 -10.78 -0.42
C ASP A 89 -3.79 -12.19 -0.30
N TRP A 90 -2.48 -12.26 -0.50
CA TRP A 90 -1.69 -13.49 -0.54
C TRP A 90 -1.50 -14.06 0.87
N PHE A 91 -1.86 -15.33 1.06
CA PHE A 91 -1.52 -16.06 2.29
C PHE A 91 -0.06 -16.49 2.27
N PHE A 92 0.65 -16.16 3.34
CA PHE A 92 2.05 -16.49 3.53
C PHE A 92 2.19 -17.38 4.76
N THR A 93 2.62 -18.62 4.55
CA THR A 93 2.56 -19.72 5.52
C THR A 93 3.92 -20.41 5.67
N PRO A 94 4.96 -19.68 6.08
CA PRO A 94 6.35 -20.13 5.93
C PRO A 94 6.77 -21.20 6.95
N PHE A 95 5.90 -21.51 7.92
CA PHE A 95 6.13 -22.54 8.94
C PHE A 95 5.23 -23.76 8.78
N LYS A 96 4.43 -23.80 7.71
CA LYS A 96 3.48 -24.88 7.43
C LYS A 96 4.08 -25.83 6.42
N LYS A 97 4.41 -27.05 6.85
CA LYS A 97 4.97 -28.08 5.97
C LYS A 97 4.09 -28.31 4.73
N ASP A 98 4.76 -28.65 3.63
CA ASP A 98 4.15 -28.93 2.32
C ASP A 98 3.45 -27.70 1.68
N THR A 99 3.88 -26.48 2.02
CA THR A 99 3.53 -25.24 1.31
C THR A 99 4.75 -24.69 0.57
N ASP A 100 4.50 -23.95 -0.52
CA ASP A 100 5.57 -23.32 -1.31
C ASP A 100 6.43 -22.37 -0.44
N ASP A 101 5.78 -21.57 0.42
CA ASP A 101 6.49 -20.66 1.35
C ASP A 101 7.41 -21.41 2.32
N TYR A 102 6.97 -22.56 2.83
CA TYR A 102 7.79 -23.39 3.72
C TYR A 102 8.98 -23.98 2.96
N GLU A 103 8.77 -24.53 1.77
CA GLU A 103 9.85 -25.12 0.98
C GLU A 103 10.92 -24.08 0.59
N GLU A 104 10.52 -22.83 0.32
CA GLU A 104 11.43 -21.73 0.00
C GLU A 104 12.22 -21.24 1.22
N LEU A 105 11.61 -21.24 2.41
CA LEU A 105 12.16 -20.58 3.60
C LEU A 105 12.62 -21.54 4.71
N ASP A 106 12.47 -22.85 4.55
CA ASP A 106 12.87 -23.86 5.55
C ASP A 106 14.35 -23.73 5.90
N GLY A 107 14.63 -23.46 7.18
CA GLY A 107 15.98 -23.24 7.69
C GLY A 107 16.58 -21.85 7.42
N LEU A 108 15.87 -20.95 6.72
CA LEU A 108 16.26 -19.55 6.55
C LEU A 108 15.64 -18.64 7.61
N ILE A 109 14.45 -19.01 8.10
CA ILE A 109 13.72 -18.28 9.13
C ILE A 109 13.39 -19.18 10.31
N GLU A 110 13.37 -18.62 11.52
CA GLU A 110 13.12 -19.37 12.74
C GLU A 110 11.82 -18.90 13.41
N GLU A 111 10.83 -19.80 13.51
CA GLU A 111 9.49 -19.47 14.03
C GLU A 111 9.52 -18.82 15.42
N HIS A 112 10.46 -19.27 16.25
CA HIS A 112 10.60 -18.77 17.62
C HIS A 112 11.15 -17.34 17.69
N GLU A 113 11.91 -16.88 16.68
CA GLU A 113 12.35 -15.48 16.57
C GLU A 113 11.18 -14.60 16.14
N VAL A 114 10.41 -15.04 15.13
CA VAL A 114 9.20 -14.32 14.68
C VAL A 114 8.19 -14.16 15.82
N LYS A 115 7.98 -15.21 16.63
CA LYS A 115 7.10 -15.19 17.81
C LYS A 115 7.53 -14.21 18.91
N LYS A 116 8.76 -13.70 18.90
CA LYS A 116 9.18 -12.64 19.85
C LYS A 116 8.60 -11.27 19.49
N MET A 117 8.28 -11.07 18.20
CA MET A 117 7.85 -9.78 17.65
C MET A 117 6.38 -9.78 17.24
N VAL A 118 5.87 -10.92 16.77
CA VAL A 118 4.51 -11.07 16.24
C VAL A 118 3.55 -11.57 17.30
N GLU A 119 2.39 -10.91 17.40
CA GLU A 119 1.26 -11.37 18.20
C GLU A 119 0.39 -12.34 17.37
N GLY A 120 0.21 -13.56 17.88
CA GLY A 120 -0.63 -14.57 17.25
C GLY A 120 -0.39 -15.96 17.83
N SER A 121 -1.36 -16.87 17.66
CA SER A 121 -1.18 -18.27 18.07
C SER A 121 -0.46 -19.11 17.02
N GLU A 122 -0.60 -18.74 15.75
CA GLU A 122 -0.03 -19.41 14.57
C GLU A 122 0.70 -18.37 13.72
N MET A 123 1.89 -18.70 13.23
CA MET A 123 2.71 -17.81 12.39
C MET A 123 2.33 -17.94 10.90
N ASP A 124 1.02 -17.94 10.65
CA ASP A 124 0.43 -17.84 9.32
C ASP A 124 0.02 -16.38 9.10
N PHE A 125 0.34 -15.83 7.94
CA PHE A 125 0.18 -14.41 7.62
C PHE A 125 -0.65 -14.20 6.37
N ILE A 126 -1.17 -12.99 6.22
CA ILE A 126 -1.66 -12.47 4.95
C ILE A 126 -0.83 -11.24 4.58
N CYS A 127 -0.22 -11.25 3.39
CA CYS A 127 0.41 -10.09 2.80
C CYS A 127 -0.69 -9.11 2.37
N ILE A 128 -0.69 -7.92 2.93
CA ILE A 128 -1.72 -6.90 2.71
C ILE A 128 -1.30 -5.86 1.67
N PHE A 129 0.00 -5.53 1.63
CA PHE A 129 0.58 -4.60 0.66
C PHE A 129 2.03 -4.95 0.35
N TYR A 130 2.53 -4.49 -0.79
CA TYR A 130 3.96 -4.39 -1.08
C TYR A 130 4.25 -3.14 -1.92
N PHE A 131 5.50 -2.67 -1.97
CA PHE A 131 5.93 -1.62 -2.90
C PHE A 131 7.41 -1.78 -3.29
N TYR A 132 7.88 -1.02 -4.26
CA TYR A 132 9.26 -1.09 -4.76
C TYR A 132 10.23 -0.24 -3.93
N GLY A 133 10.48 -0.62 -2.68
CA GLY A 133 11.42 0.04 -1.76
C GLY A 133 11.59 -0.73 -0.46
N TYR A 134 12.51 -0.32 0.42
CA TYR A 134 12.74 -0.98 1.72
C TYR A 134 11.97 -0.29 2.85
N PRO A 135 11.29 -1.02 3.77
CA PRO A 135 10.92 -2.44 3.67
C PRO A 135 9.84 -2.64 2.59
N ASP A 136 9.76 -3.80 1.95
CA ASP A 136 9.00 -3.91 0.70
C ASP A 136 7.67 -4.67 0.84
N HIS A 137 7.47 -5.50 1.88
CA HIS A 137 6.23 -6.25 2.13
C HIS A 137 5.62 -5.97 3.50
N PHE A 138 4.29 -5.97 3.55
CA PHE A 138 3.49 -5.72 4.75
C PHE A 138 2.53 -6.88 5.01
N PHE A 139 2.59 -7.41 6.23
CA PHE A 139 1.87 -8.61 6.65
C PHE A 139 1.00 -8.36 7.88
N VAL A 140 -0.04 -9.18 8.01
CA VAL A 140 -0.83 -9.31 9.22
C VAL A 140 -0.86 -10.78 9.62
N CYS A 141 -0.65 -11.07 10.90
CA CYS A 141 -0.84 -12.42 11.41
C CYS A 141 -2.33 -12.81 11.33
N THR A 142 -2.63 -13.95 10.72
CA THR A 142 -4.02 -14.42 10.55
C THR A 142 -4.70 -14.71 11.88
N THR A 143 -3.90 -15.01 12.91
CA THR A 143 -4.35 -15.29 14.29
C THR A 143 -4.06 -14.15 15.27
N ASP A 144 -3.85 -12.92 14.77
CA ASP A 144 -3.71 -11.73 15.62
C ASP A 144 -4.86 -11.66 16.66
N PRO A 145 -4.57 -11.40 17.94
CA PRO A 145 -5.59 -11.39 18.99
C PRO A 145 -6.68 -10.33 18.78
N ASP A 146 -6.39 -9.25 18.06
CA ASP A 146 -7.36 -8.22 17.65
C ASP A 146 -7.72 -8.34 16.16
N GLN A 147 -8.61 -9.29 15.87
CA GLN A 147 -9.18 -9.47 14.53
C GLN A 147 -9.99 -8.27 14.00
N THR A 148 -10.25 -7.27 14.85
CA THR A 148 -10.99 -6.06 14.46
C THR A 148 -10.06 -4.97 13.97
N ASN A 149 -8.85 -4.87 14.53
CA ASN A 149 -7.80 -3.93 14.18
C ASN A 149 -6.43 -4.60 14.43
N PRO A 150 -5.99 -5.48 13.51
CA PRO A 150 -4.80 -6.27 13.74
C PRO A 150 -3.54 -5.41 13.63
N THR A 151 -2.43 -5.93 14.13
CA THR A 151 -1.11 -5.31 14.00
C THR A 151 -0.52 -5.61 12.62
N VAL A 152 0.04 -4.59 11.99
CA VAL A 152 0.76 -4.70 10.72
C VAL A 152 2.25 -4.84 11.00
N TYR A 153 2.90 -5.75 10.28
CA TYR A 153 4.32 -5.99 10.33
C TYR A 153 4.92 -5.77 8.95
N SER A 154 6.14 -5.24 8.88
CA SER A 154 6.88 -5.10 7.64
C SER A 154 8.15 -5.93 7.65
N THR A 155 8.56 -6.36 6.46
CA THR A 155 9.83 -7.06 6.26
C THR A 155 10.29 -6.90 4.81
N ASP A 156 11.56 -7.17 4.56
CA ASP A 156 12.14 -7.22 3.22
C ASP A 156 11.99 -8.63 2.63
N HIS A 157 11.54 -8.71 1.38
CA HIS A 157 11.47 -9.95 0.60
C HIS A 157 12.81 -10.65 0.37
N GLU A 158 13.94 -9.96 0.49
CA GLU A 158 15.25 -10.62 0.32
C GLU A 158 15.60 -11.50 1.53
N VAL A 159 15.13 -11.13 2.72
CA VAL A 159 15.50 -11.78 3.98
C VAL A 159 14.31 -12.21 4.84
N TYR A 160 13.07 -12.04 4.34
CA TYR A 160 11.77 -12.38 4.94
C TYR A 160 11.81 -12.73 6.43
N PHE A 161 11.30 -11.87 7.30
CA PHE A 161 11.16 -12.09 8.74
C PHE A 161 12.47 -12.29 9.54
N GLN A 162 13.65 -12.26 8.91
CA GLN A 162 14.92 -12.04 9.64
C GLN A 162 14.98 -10.62 10.19
N GLU A 163 14.42 -9.66 9.47
CA GLU A 163 14.20 -8.28 9.90
C GLU A 163 12.71 -7.99 9.82
N ILE A 164 12.05 -8.02 10.98
CA ILE A 164 10.62 -7.73 11.11
C ILE A 164 10.43 -6.47 11.96
N GLU A 165 9.64 -5.53 11.43
CA GLU A 165 9.28 -4.30 12.14
C GLU A 165 7.77 -4.27 12.44
N ASN A 166 7.40 -3.58 13.52
CA ASN A 166 6.01 -3.39 13.92
C ASN A 166 5.55 -2.01 13.42
N GLU A 167 4.63 -2.01 12.46
CA GLU A 167 4.07 -0.81 11.82
C GLU A 167 2.85 -0.25 12.58
N GLY A 168 2.52 -0.86 13.72
CA GLY A 168 1.37 -0.52 14.55
C GLY A 168 0.07 -1.12 14.05
N LYS A 169 -1.05 -0.52 14.46
CA LYS A 169 -2.39 -1.01 14.14
C LYS A 169 -2.78 -0.68 12.70
N LEU A 170 -3.46 -1.60 12.02
CA LEU A 170 -3.91 -1.46 10.64
C LEU A 170 -4.67 -0.14 10.40
N GLU A 171 -5.53 0.25 11.34
CA GLU A 171 -6.25 1.51 11.23
C GLU A 171 -5.33 2.74 11.09
N ASN A 172 -4.23 2.77 11.83
CA ASN A 172 -3.24 3.85 11.79
C ASN A 172 -2.31 3.69 10.57
N PHE A 173 -1.94 2.46 10.23
CA PHE A 173 -1.15 2.16 9.04
C PHE A 173 -1.83 2.71 7.78
N LEU A 174 -3.14 2.54 7.66
CA LEU A 174 -3.91 3.05 6.52
C LEU A 174 -3.97 4.59 6.45
N ASP A 175 -3.70 5.32 7.54
CA ASP A 175 -3.64 6.79 7.51
C ASP A 175 -2.45 7.34 6.72
N ARG A 176 -1.45 6.50 6.45
CA ARG A 176 -0.31 6.83 5.59
C ARG A 176 -0.73 7.12 4.16
N PHE A 177 -1.84 6.56 3.69
CA PHE A 177 -2.24 6.69 2.29
C PHE A 177 -3.08 7.94 2.04
N MET A 178 -2.85 8.55 0.88
CA MET A 178 -3.66 9.64 0.35
C MET A 178 -4.92 9.13 -0.31
N THR A 179 -6.02 9.88 -0.17
CA THR A 179 -7.16 9.78 -1.10
C THR A 179 -6.78 10.32 -2.49
N LYS A 180 -7.63 10.08 -3.50
CA LYS A 180 -7.42 10.65 -4.85
C LYS A 180 -7.41 12.18 -4.82
N GLU A 181 -8.22 12.78 -3.95
CA GLU A 181 -8.29 14.22 -3.76
C GLU A 181 -7.00 14.75 -3.13
N GLU A 182 -6.51 14.13 -2.06
CA GLU A 182 -5.25 14.50 -1.41
C GLU A 182 -4.06 14.35 -2.37
N PHE A 183 -4.01 13.24 -3.11
CA PHE A 183 -2.99 13.04 -4.16
C PHE A 183 -3.02 14.17 -5.19
N LEU A 184 -4.20 14.55 -5.67
CA LEU A 184 -4.34 15.62 -6.66
C LEU A 184 -3.89 16.97 -6.10
N GLU A 185 -4.16 17.24 -4.83
CA GLU A 185 -3.68 18.45 -4.14
C GLU A 185 -2.16 18.47 -4.08
N THR A 186 -1.51 17.38 -3.66
CA THR A 186 -0.05 17.22 -3.65
C THR A 186 0.57 17.51 -5.02
N VAL A 187 0.00 16.94 -6.09
CA VAL A 187 0.48 17.17 -7.46
C VAL A 187 0.31 18.63 -7.89
N LYS A 188 -0.83 19.25 -7.58
CA LYS A 188 -1.08 20.67 -7.91
C LYS A 188 -0.12 21.60 -7.20
N GLU A 189 0.17 21.33 -5.93
CA GLU A 189 1.12 22.10 -5.13
C GLU A 189 2.54 21.99 -5.71
N TYR A 190 2.99 20.77 -5.98
CA TYR A 190 4.28 20.51 -6.63
C TYR A 190 4.41 21.26 -7.97
N MET A 191 3.41 21.12 -8.85
CA MET A 191 3.42 21.78 -10.16
C MET A 191 3.47 23.31 -10.05
N LYS A 192 2.75 23.88 -9.08
CA LYS A 192 2.75 25.33 -8.83
C LYS A 192 4.11 25.82 -8.37
N GLU A 193 4.80 25.08 -7.51
CA GLU A 193 6.16 25.42 -7.07
C GLU A 193 7.18 25.30 -8.20
N LYS A 194 7.12 24.20 -8.94
CA LYS A 194 8.01 23.95 -10.09
C LYS A 194 7.90 25.07 -11.14
N LEU A 195 6.68 25.45 -11.53
CA LEU A 195 6.47 26.48 -12.54
C LEU A 195 6.88 27.88 -12.06
N LYS A 196 6.79 28.18 -10.76
CA LYS A 196 7.33 29.43 -10.19
C LYS A 196 8.86 29.47 -10.28
N ASN A 197 9.53 28.36 -9.93
CA ASN A 197 10.99 28.29 -9.91
C ASN A 197 11.59 28.31 -11.32
N ASN A 198 10.90 27.72 -12.30
CA ASN A 198 11.32 27.77 -13.70
C ASN A 198 11.10 29.15 -14.35
N GLY A 199 10.27 30.02 -13.77
CA GLY A 199 10.09 31.41 -14.20
C GLY A 199 11.19 32.38 -13.77
N PHE A 200 12.14 31.96 -12.92
CA PHE A 200 13.21 32.82 -12.39
C PHE A 200 14.51 32.83 -13.22
N TRP A 201 14.58 32.09 -14.33
CA TRP A 201 15.71 32.09 -15.27
C TRP A 201 15.38 32.71 -16.64
N SER A 202 14.39 33.61 -16.69
CA SER A 202 14.05 34.37 -17.90
C SER A 202 13.85 35.85 -17.57
N GLY A 203 14.91 36.49 -17.05
CA GLY A 203 15.01 37.93 -16.82
C GLY A 203 16.42 38.43 -17.06
#